data_AF-A0A375I3S2-F1
#
_entry.id   AF-A0A375I3S2-F1
#
_cell.length_a   1.000
_cell.length_b   1.000
_cell.length_c   1.000
_cell.angle_alpha   90.00
_cell.angle_beta   90.00
_cell.angle_gamma   90.00
#
_symmetry.space_group_name_H-M   'P 1'
#
loop_
_entity.id
_entity.type
_entity.pdbx_description
1 polymer ?
#
loop_
_entity_poly.entity_id
_entity_poly.type
_entity_poly.pdbx_seq_one_letter_code
_entity_poly.pdbx_strand_id
1 'polypeptide(L)'
;MAERSRLGDYISTIRSGVPHMISDIKELARAEIVPSAKHAGIGGLGVGVVAAFGLFLLHCLLWAAVFGIAIFFHAVVGFGWLGSMAFAFLTLALISLIIVIVFGVIAFAQFRKVKAPTATIAEAKASVSALSNAVTEGVSEAKRGVINRHSGDSSTYVG
;
A
#
# COMPACT_ATOMS: atom_id res chain seq x y z
N MET A 1 46.10 28.04 -8.27
CA MET A 1 44.70 28.34 -8.66
C MET A 1 43.91 27.12 -9.19
N ALA A 2 44.54 26.11 -9.82
CA ALA A 2 43.84 24.96 -10.42
C ALA A 2 43.10 24.01 -9.44
N GLU A 3 43.51 23.93 -8.17
CA GLU A 3 42.84 23.10 -7.16
C GLU A 3 41.46 23.63 -6.74
N ARG A 4 41.28 24.97 -6.73
CA ARG A 4 40.02 25.62 -6.33
C ARG A 4 38.94 25.48 -7.39
N SER A 5 39.31 25.60 -8.66
CA SER A 5 38.41 25.31 -9.77
C SER A 5 37.97 23.85 -9.71
N ARG A 6 38.89 22.91 -9.46
CA ARG A 6 38.55 21.48 -9.26
C ARG A 6 37.56 21.25 -8.11
N LEU A 7 37.78 21.84 -6.93
CA LEU A 7 36.86 21.71 -5.79
C LEU A 7 35.50 22.36 -6.04
N GLY A 8 35.47 23.51 -6.69
CA GLY A 8 34.23 24.15 -7.16
C GLY A 8 33.47 23.26 -8.14
N ASP A 9 34.18 22.57 -9.04
CA ASP A 9 33.63 21.64 -10.03
C ASP A 9 33.11 20.35 -9.38
N TYR A 10 33.77 19.82 -8.34
CA TYR A 10 33.27 18.65 -7.59
C TYR A 10 31.99 18.99 -6.80
N ILE A 11 31.97 20.13 -6.11
CA ILE A 11 30.79 20.57 -5.34
C ILE A 11 29.62 20.88 -6.30
N SER A 12 29.89 21.51 -7.44
CA SER A 12 28.87 21.81 -8.44
C SER A 12 28.31 20.53 -9.07
N THR A 13 29.17 19.54 -9.34
CA THR A 13 28.78 18.21 -9.86
C THR A 13 27.95 17.41 -8.86
N ILE A 14 28.29 17.44 -7.56
CA ILE A 14 27.47 16.77 -6.53
C ILE A 14 26.11 17.48 -6.39
N ARG A 15 26.11 18.81 -6.36
CA ARG A 15 24.88 19.61 -6.24
C ARG A 15 23.96 19.47 -7.45
N SER A 16 24.52 19.28 -8.65
CA SER A 16 23.76 19.00 -9.86
C SER A 16 23.35 17.53 -9.99
N GLY A 17 24.15 16.59 -9.46
CA GLY A 17 23.89 15.15 -9.52
C GLY A 17 22.81 14.64 -8.55
N VAL A 18 22.67 15.23 -7.36
CA VAL A 18 21.65 14.82 -6.37
C VAL A 18 20.21 14.94 -6.89
N PRO A 19 19.80 16.06 -7.53
CA PRO A 19 18.48 16.17 -8.18
C PRO A 19 18.25 15.10 -9.25
N HIS A 20 19.27 14.76 -10.02
CA HIS A 20 19.22 13.72 -11.05
C HIS A 20 19.01 12.33 -10.45
N MET A 21 19.72 11.97 -9.39
CA MET A 21 19.49 10.69 -8.70
C MET A 21 18.07 10.57 -8.12
N ILE A 22 17.53 11.67 -7.56
CA ILE A 22 16.16 11.68 -7.04
C ILE A 22 15.13 11.54 -8.17
N SER A 23 15.36 12.19 -9.33
CA SER A 23 14.51 11.98 -10.50
C SER A 23 14.58 10.54 -10.99
N ASP A 24 15.76 9.92 -10.98
CA ASP A 24 15.96 8.55 -11.46
C ASP A 24 15.29 7.54 -10.52
N ILE A 25 15.40 7.72 -9.19
CA ILE A 25 14.68 6.89 -8.20
C ILE A 25 13.16 7.03 -8.37
N LYS A 26 12.67 8.25 -8.62
CA LYS A 26 11.23 8.50 -8.84
C LYS A 26 10.76 7.86 -10.15
N GLU A 27 11.54 7.96 -11.22
CA GLU A 27 11.22 7.40 -12.52
C GLU A 27 11.25 5.87 -12.47
N LEU A 28 12.24 5.29 -11.80
CA LEU A 28 12.35 3.84 -11.59
C LEU A 28 11.23 3.30 -10.69
N ALA A 29 10.96 3.97 -9.56
CA ALA A 29 9.83 3.61 -8.70
C ALA A 29 8.50 3.73 -9.46
N ARG A 30 8.34 4.74 -10.32
CA ARG A 30 7.16 4.86 -11.17
C ARG A 30 7.12 3.74 -12.22
N ALA A 31 8.25 3.39 -12.83
CA ALA A 31 8.36 2.32 -13.80
C ALA A 31 8.06 0.93 -13.21
N GLU A 32 8.22 0.74 -11.89
CA GLU A 32 7.88 -0.50 -11.21
C GLU A 32 6.43 -0.49 -10.66
N ILE A 33 6.03 0.62 -10.02
CA ILE A 33 4.71 0.75 -9.40
C ILE A 33 3.60 0.84 -10.44
N VAL A 34 3.80 1.53 -11.57
CA VAL A 34 2.77 1.69 -12.62
C VAL A 34 2.37 0.35 -13.26
N PRO A 35 3.29 -0.49 -13.76
CA PRO A 35 2.91 -1.80 -14.30
C PRO A 35 2.38 -2.73 -13.22
N SER A 36 2.91 -2.69 -11.99
CA SER A 36 2.37 -3.47 -10.87
C SER A 36 0.93 -3.06 -10.54
N ALA A 37 0.63 -1.76 -10.50
CA ALA A 37 -0.72 -1.24 -10.32
C ALA A 37 -1.65 -1.57 -11.51
N LYS A 38 -1.13 -1.58 -12.74
CA LYS A 38 -1.89 -1.98 -13.94
C LYS A 38 -2.23 -3.47 -13.90
N HIS A 39 -1.29 -4.33 -13.51
CA HIS A 39 -1.52 -5.77 -13.37
C HIS A 39 -2.43 -6.08 -12.18
N ALA A 40 -2.26 -5.39 -11.05
CA ALA A 40 -3.19 -5.47 -9.92
C ALA A 40 -4.58 -4.95 -10.30
N GLY A 41 -4.67 -3.92 -11.15
CA GLY A 41 -5.93 -3.38 -11.66
C GLY A 41 -6.63 -4.34 -12.62
N ILE A 42 -5.92 -4.93 -13.57
CA ILE A 42 -6.48 -5.91 -14.53
C ILE A 42 -6.82 -7.22 -13.83
N GLY A 43 -5.95 -7.72 -12.96
CA GLY A 43 -6.24 -8.86 -12.08
C GLY A 43 -7.41 -8.57 -11.14
N GLY A 44 -7.49 -7.34 -10.63
CA GLY A 44 -8.60 -6.84 -9.82
C GLY A 44 -9.92 -6.81 -10.57
N LEU A 45 -9.92 -6.47 -11.86
CA LEU A 45 -11.12 -6.57 -12.71
C LEU A 45 -11.57 -8.03 -12.88
N GLY A 46 -10.64 -8.95 -13.15
CA GLY A 46 -10.94 -10.39 -13.26
C GLY A 46 -11.53 -10.95 -11.96
N VAL A 47 -10.91 -10.66 -10.82
CA VAL A 47 -11.42 -11.05 -9.49
C VAL A 47 -12.77 -10.38 -9.21
N GLY A 48 -12.94 -9.12 -9.61
CA GLY A 48 -14.20 -8.37 -9.46
C GLY A 48 -15.35 -9.01 -10.22
N VAL A 49 -15.15 -9.44 -11.47
CA VAL A 49 -16.17 -10.13 -12.27
C VAL A 49 -16.53 -11.47 -11.66
N VAL A 50 -15.54 -12.27 -11.26
CA VAL A 50 -15.78 -13.57 -10.60
C VAL A 50 -16.53 -13.38 -9.29
N ALA A 51 -16.15 -12.37 -8.49
CA ALA A 51 -16.85 -12.04 -7.26
C ALA A 51 -18.30 -11.59 -7.53
N ALA A 52 -18.52 -10.74 -8.53
CA ALA A 52 -19.87 -10.28 -8.90
C ALA A 52 -20.78 -11.43 -9.34
N PHE A 53 -20.30 -12.29 -10.26
CA PHE A 53 -21.06 -13.47 -10.68
C PHE A 53 -21.20 -14.50 -9.57
N GLY A 54 -20.21 -14.64 -8.69
CA GLY A 54 -20.29 -15.49 -7.51
C GLY A 54 -21.38 -15.02 -6.54
N LEU A 55 -21.47 -13.72 -6.28
CA LEU A 55 -22.51 -13.12 -5.45
C LEU A 55 -23.90 -13.24 -6.12
N PHE A 56 -23.98 -13.07 -7.44
CA PHE A 56 -25.21 -13.26 -8.19
C PHE A 56 -25.69 -14.72 -8.15
N LEU A 57 -24.79 -15.68 -8.36
CA LEU A 57 -25.09 -17.10 -8.24
C LEU A 57 -25.56 -17.46 -6.83
N LEU A 58 -24.87 -16.95 -5.80
CA LEU A 58 -25.27 -17.12 -4.41
C LEU A 58 -26.68 -16.57 -4.18
N HIS A 59 -27.01 -15.40 -4.73
CA HIS A 59 -28.34 -14.82 -4.65
C HIS A 59 -29.41 -15.74 -5.26
N CYS A 60 -29.17 -16.26 -6.46
CA CYS A 60 -30.08 -17.22 -7.10
C CYS A 60 -30.25 -18.49 -6.24
N LEU A 61 -29.16 -18.99 -5.66
CA LEU A 61 -29.19 -20.19 -4.80
C LEU A 61 -29.97 -19.94 -3.50
N LEU A 62 -29.86 -18.75 -2.91
CA LEU A 62 -30.63 -18.36 -1.73
C LEU A 62 -32.13 -18.30 -2.04
N TRP A 63 -32.53 -17.73 -3.19
CA TRP A 63 -33.93 -17.77 -3.62
C TRP A 63 -34.43 -19.19 -3.82
N ALA A 64 -33.66 -20.05 -4.50
CA ALA A 64 -34.01 -21.46 -4.67
C ALA A 64 -34.18 -22.17 -3.32
N ALA A 65 -33.32 -21.86 -2.34
CA ALA A 65 -33.43 -22.39 -0.99
C ALA A 65 -34.73 -21.94 -0.29
N VAL A 66 -35.12 -20.67 -0.41
CA VAL A 66 -36.41 -20.19 0.14
C VAL A 66 -37.58 -20.98 -0.45
N PHE A 67 -37.62 -21.13 -1.78
CA PHE A 67 -38.71 -21.88 -2.41
C PHE A 67 -38.73 -23.35 -1.98
N GLY A 68 -37.56 -23.99 -1.89
CA GLY A 68 -37.45 -25.37 -1.40
C GLY A 68 -37.95 -25.55 0.03
N ILE A 69 -37.53 -24.66 0.94
CA ILE A 69 -37.97 -24.67 2.34
C ILE A 69 -39.47 -24.36 2.44
N ALA A 70 -40.00 -23.45 1.62
CA ALA A 70 -41.42 -23.13 1.61
C ALA A 70 -42.27 -24.31 1.15
N ILE A 71 -41.82 -25.06 0.13
CA ILE A 71 -42.49 -26.31 -0.28
C ILE A 71 -42.51 -27.32 0.85
N PHE A 72 -41.40 -27.46 1.60
CA PHE A 72 -41.34 -28.34 2.76
C PHE A 72 -42.37 -27.94 3.84
N PHE A 73 -42.44 -26.66 4.21
CA PHE A 73 -43.44 -26.19 5.18
C PHE A 73 -44.88 -26.37 4.69
N HIS A 74 -45.13 -26.16 3.40
CA HIS A 74 -46.46 -26.34 2.83
C HIS A 74 -46.87 -27.82 2.80
N ALA A 75 -45.98 -28.69 2.31
CA ALA A 75 -46.29 -30.10 2.08
C ALA A 75 -46.28 -30.95 3.36
N VAL A 76 -45.39 -30.64 4.31
CA VAL A 76 -45.18 -31.47 5.51
C VAL A 76 -45.88 -30.89 6.73
N VAL A 77 -45.82 -29.56 6.92
CA VAL A 77 -46.41 -28.89 8.10
C VAL A 77 -47.86 -28.48 7.84
N GLY A 78 -48.29 -28.43 6.58
CA GLY A 78 -49.67 -28.09 6.19
C GLY A 78 -50.00 -26.61 6.33
N PHE A 79 -48.99 -25.74 6.39
CA PHE A 79 -49.21 -24.30 6.40
C PHE A 79 -49.71 -23.80 5.06
N GLY A 80 -50.57 -22.78 5.08
CA GLY A 80 -50.96 -22.07 3.86
C GLY A 80 -49.73 -21.50 3.13
N TRP A 81 -49.87 -21.26 1.82
CA TRP A 81 -48.75 -20.84 0.97
C TRP A 81 -47.99 -19.61 1.50
N LEU A 82 -48.72 -18.58 1.95
CA LEU A 82 -48.13 -17.36 2.52
C LEU A 82 -47.41 -17.62 3.85
N GLY A 83 -47.98 -18.47 4.71
CA GLY A 83 -47.36 -18.85 5.98
C GLY A 83 -46.07 -19.63 5.76
N SER A 84 -46.10 -20.60 4.85
CA SER A 84 -44.94 -21.39 4.45
C SER A 84 -43.80 -20.53 3.91
N MET A 85 -44.11 -19.50 3.11
CA MET A 85 -43.13 -18.52 2.64
C MET A 85 -42.51 -17.72 3.78
N ALA A 86 -43.31 -17.18 4.69
CA ALA A 86 -42.80 -16.41 5.82
C ALA A 86 -41.83 -17.23 6.69
N PHE A 87 -42.19 -18.48 7.01
CA PHE A 87 -41.33 -19.38 7.77
C PHE A 87 -40.08 -19.82 7.01
N ALA A 88 -40.15 -19.94 5.68
CA ALA A 88 -38.97 -20.21 4.86
C ALA A 88 -37.95 -19.07 4.91
N PHE A 89 -38.40 -17.82 4.76
CA PHE A 89 -37.54 -16.65 4.93
C PHE A 89 -36.97 -16.55 6.34
N LEU A 90 -37.78 -16.79 7.38
CA LEU A 90 -37.32 -16.77 8.76
C LEU A 90 -36.24 -17.83 9.03
N THR A 91 -36.46 -19.05 8.52
CA THR A 91 -35.51 -20.17 8.68
C THR A 91 -34.20 -19.86 7.96
N LEU A 92 -34.26 -19.40 6.71
CA LEU A 92 -33.05 -19.05 5.95
C LEU A 92 -32.31 -17.86 6.57
N ALA A 93 -33.03 -16.88 7.12
CA ALA A 93 -32.44 -15.75 7.83
C ALA A 93 -31.68 -16.22 9.08
N LEU A 94 -32.24 -17.13 9.86
CA LEU A 94 -31.59 -17.68 11.05
C LEU A 94 -30.31 -18.47 10.68
N ILE A 95 -30.39 -19.32 9.65
CA ILE A 95 -29.21 -20.06 9.15
C ILE A 95 -28.13 -19.09 8.67
N SER A 96 -28.52 -18.07 7.90
CA SER A 96 -27.59 -17.07 7.37
C SER A 96 -26.96 -16.24 8.48
N LEU A 97 -27.71 -15.90 9.53
CA LEU A 97 -27.19 -15.17 10.69
C LEU A 97 -26.07 -15.96 11.39
N ILE A 98 -26.27 -17.27 11.60
CA ILE A 98 -25.25 -18.14 12.20
C ILE A 98 -23.98 -18.15 11.33
N ILE A 99 -24.13 -18.29 10.01
CA ILE A 99 -23.01 -18.25 9.07
C ILE A 99 -22.27 -16.91 9.16
N VAL A 100 -22.99 -15.79 9.14
CA VAL A 100 -22.38 -14.44 9.24
C VAL A 100 -21.60 -14.27 10.53
N ILE A 101 -22.11 -14.74 11.67
CA ILE A 101 -21.40 -14.68 12.95
C ILE A 101 -20.09 -15.47 12.87
N VAL A 102 -20.13 -16.71 12.38
CA VAL A 102 -18.94 -17.57 12.28
C VAL A 102 -17.88 -16.94 11.37
N PHE A 103 -18.26 -16.55 10.15
CA PHE A 103 -17.33 -15.92 9.21
C PHE A 103 -16.85 -14.55 9.69
N GLY A 104 -17.71 -13.78 10.36
CA GLY A 104 -17.36 -12.49 10.94
C GLY A 104 -16.29 -12.62 12.02
N VAL A 105 -16.41 -13.62 12.91
CA VAL A 105 -15.38 -13.91 13.93
C VAL A 105 -14.05 -14.32 13.27
N ILE A 106 -14.09 -15.21 12.28
CA ILE A 106 -12.88 -15.65 11.57
C ILE A 106 -12.21 -14.47 10.86
N ALA A 107 -12.97 -13.67 10.11
CA ALA A 107 -12.45 -12.51 9.40
C ALA A 107 -11.84 -11.51 10.38
N PHE A 108 -12.54 -11.19 11.46
CA PHE A 108 -12.05 -10.29 12.51
C PHE A 108 -10.76 -10.80 13.14
N ALA A 109 -10.67 -12.10 13.44
CA ALA A 109 -9.47 -12.72 13.98
C ALA A 109 -8.27 -12.61 13.01
N GLN A 110 -8.50 -12.73 11.70
CA GLN A 110 -7.45 -12.58 10.69
C GLN A 110 -7.04 -11.12 10.50
N PHE A 111 -7.98 -10.18 10.48
CA PHE A 111 -7.67 -8.75 10.41
C PHE A 111 -6.80 -8.29 11.59
N ARG A 112 -7.04 -8.82 12.80
CA ARG A 112 -6.20 -8.52 13.97
C ARG A 112 -4.76 -9.03 13.86
N LYS A 113 -4.48 -9.99 12.98
CA LYS A 113 -3.12 -10.49 12.72
C LYS A 113 -2.35 -9.61 11.74
N VAL A 114 -3.04 -8.79 10.94
CA VAL A 114 -2.39 -7.85 10.02
C VAL A 114 -1.86 -6.67 10.81
N LYS A 115 -0.58 -6.71 11.19
CA LYS A 115 0.13 -5.55 11.73
C LYS A 115 0.58 -4.66 10.58
N ALA A 116 0.31 -3.36 10.68
CA ALA A 116 0.87 -2.39 9.74
C ALA A 116 2.41 -2.50 9.72
N PRO A 117 3.08 -2.43 8.54
CA PRO A 117 4.53 -2.56 8.42
C PRO A 117 5.24 -1.29 8.92
N THR A 118 5.22 -1.11 10.24
CA THR A 118 5.79 0.05 10.95
C THR A 118 7.31 0.07 10.87
N ALA A 119 7.95 -1.09 10.94
CA ALA A 119 9.40 -1.23 10.80
C ALA A 119 9.89 -0.79 9.41
N THR A 120 9.20 -1.22 8.35
CA THR A 120 9.54 -0.85 6.97
C THR A 120 9.36 0.65 6.70
N ILE A 121 8.31 1.27 7.26
CA ILE A 121 8.10 2.73 7.15
C ILE A 121 9.19 3.50 7.92
N ALA A 122 9.56 3.03 9.11
CA ALA A 122 10.60 3.65 9.93
C ALA A 122 11.99 3.55 9.27
N GLU A 123 12.35 2.38 8.72
CA GLU A 123 13.59 2.17 7.98
C GLU A 123 13.67 2.99 6.70
N ALA A 124 12.57 3.07 5.94
CA ALA A 124 12.51 3.92 4.75
C ALA A 124 12.73 5.39 5.10
N LYS A 125 12.09 5.88 6.18
CA LYS A 125 12.27 7.26 6.66
C LYS A 125 13.69 7.52 7.17
N ALA A 126 14.27 6.57 7.89
CA ALA A 126 15.65 6.64 8.39
C ALA A 126 16.65 6.72 7.23
N SER A 127 16.49 5.88 6.20
CA SER A 127 17.37 5.84 5.03
C SER A 127 17.36 7.15 4.24
N VAL A 128 16.17 7.72 4.03
CA VAL A 128 16.01 9.03 3.36
C VAL A 128 16.65 10.15 4.19
N SER A 129 16.45 10.14 5.52
CA SER A 129 17.04 11.15 6.40
C SER A 129 18.56 11.08 6.47
N ALA A 130 19.13 9.87 6.53
CA ALA A 130 20.58 9.66 6.54
C ALA A 130 21.22 10.15 5.24
N LEU A 131 20.59 9.88 4.09
CA LEU A 131 21.06 10.37 2.80
C LEU A 131 21.03 11.91 2.72
N SER A 132 19.95 12.53 3.20
CA SER A 132 19.83 14.00 3.23
C SER A 132 20.88 14.66 4.13
N ASN A 133 21.17 14.04 5.28
CA ASN A 133 22.17 14.56 6.22
C ASN A 133 23.58 14.42 5.65
N ALA A 134 23.94 13.26 5.10
CA ALA A 134 25.25 13.02 4.50
C ALA A 134 25.55 14.00 3.34
N VAL A 135 24.55 14.31 2.51
CA VAL A 135 24.69 15.30 1.43
C VAL A 135 24.92 16.70 2.00
N THR A 136 24.17 17.09 3.03
CA THR A 136 24.28 18.41 3.65
C THR A 136 25.63 18.61 4.35
N GLU A 137 26.08 17.60 5.09
CA GLU A 137 27.37 17.58 5.77
C GLU A 137 28.52 17.63 4.77
N GLY A 138 28.49 16.81 3.71
CA GLY A 138 29.52 16.80 2.67
C GLY A 138 29.67 18.14 1.94
N VAL A 139 28.55 18.84 1.68
CA VAL A 139 28.58 20.19 1.10
C VAL A 139 29.16 21.21 2.09
N SER A 140 28.82 21.10 3.37
CA SER A 140 29.32 22.02 4.42
C SER A 140 30.82 21.86 4.66
N GLU A 141 31.32 20.62 4.68
CA GLU A 141 32.72 20.30 4.94
C GLU A 141 33.60 20.73 3.75
N ALA A 142 33.13 20.48 2.53
CA ALA A 142 33.80 20.97 1.32
C ALA A 142 33.89 22.51 1.30
N LYS A 143 32.82 23.21 1.73
CA LYS A 143 32.81 24.68 1.86
C LYS A 143 33.78 25.16 2.95
N ARG A 144 33.83 24.50 4.10
CA ARG A 144 34.78 24.81 5.19
C ARG A 144 36.23 24.58 4.78
N GLY A 145 36.54 23.48 4.11
CA GLY A 145 37.88 23.17 3.62
C GLY A 145 38.41 24.22 2.62
N VAL A 146 37.55 24.77 1.78
CA VAL A 146 37.89 25.87 0.85
C VAL A 146 38.13 27.19 1.60
N ILE A 147 37.34 27.49 2.63
CA ILE A 147 37.50 28.72 3.44
C ILE A 147 38.77 28.63 4.30
N ASN A 148 39.05 27.49 4.93
CA ASN A 148 40.19 27.33 5.83
C ASN A 148 41.53 27.32 5.07
N ARG A 149 41.57 26.70 3.86
CA ARG A 149 42.73 26.86 2.95
C ARG A 149 42.93 28.29 2.47
N HIS A 150 41.88 29.12 2.45
CA HIS A 150 42.03 30.54 2.09
C HIS A 150 42.75 31.34 3.17
N SER A 151 42.45 31.05 4.44
CA SER A 151 43.02 31.75 5.60
C SER A 151 44.50 31.43 5.83
N GLY A 152 44.96 30.24 5.43
CA GLY A 152 46.37 29.84 5.56
C GLY A 152 47.30 30.50 4.53
N ASP A 153 46.78 30.81 3.34
CA ASP A 153 47.54 31.41 2.23
C ASP A 153 47.71 32.94 2.39
N SER A 154 46.85 33.59 3.19
CA SER A 154 46.94 35.02 3.51
C SER A 154 47.87 35.34 4.70
N SER A 155 48.41 34.35 5.40
CA SER A 155 49.23 34.56 6.61
C SER A 155 50.74 34.55 6.37
N THR A 156 51.22 34.30 5.14
CA THR A 156 52.66 34.20 4.82
C THR A 156 53.26 35.43 4.13
N TYR A 157 52.57 36.57 4.15
CA TYR A 157 53.11 37.86 3.66
C TYR A 157 53.03 38.96 4.73
N VAL A 158 53.67 38.76 5.88
CA VAL A 158 54.11 39.85 6.74
C VAL A 158 55.44 39.42 7.37
N GLY A 159 56.53 40.02 6.89
CA GLY A 159 57.91 39.74 7.29
C GLY A 159 58.87 40.24 6.23
#